data_AF-C3XHW1-F1
#
_entry.id   AF-C3XHW1-F1
#
_cell.length_a   1.000
_cell.length_b   1.000
_cell.length_c   1.000
_cell.angle_alpha   90.00
_cell.angle_beta   90.00
_cell.angle_gamma   90.00
#
_symmetry.space_group_name_H-M   'P 1'
#
loop_
_entity.id
_entity.type
_entity.pdbx_description
1 polymer ?
#
loop_
_entity_poly.entity_id
_entity_poly.type
_entity_poly.pdbx_seq_one_letter_code
_entity_poly.pdbx_strand_id
1 'polypeptide(L)'
;MIIRPDSMIQREDILQQLDKNNIEYRPIVAGDFTQNEVLSYFDYEIHGSLKNAKHLHNNGFFVGNHQVDITDSLHLLKAVIDGGGG
;
A
#
# COMPACT_ATOMS: atom_id res chain seq x y z
N MET A 1 4.88 -0.13 2.01
CA MET A 1 5.48 0.40 0.76
C MET A 1 4.55 1.44 0.17
N ILE A 2 5.10 2.47 -0.47
CA ILE A 2 4.34 3.52 -1.15
C ILE A 2 5.01 3.77 -2.49
N ILE A 3 4.23 3.72 -3.58
CA ILE A 3 4.76 3.98 -4.92
C ILE A 3 5.06 5.47 -5.06
N ARG A 4 6.18 5.80 -5.69
CA ARG A 4 6.58 7.21 -5.85
C ARG A 4 5.65 7.90 -6.86
N PRO A 5 5.31 9.19 -6.66
CA PRO A 5 4.39 9.92 -7.54
C PRO A 5 4.86 10.05 -9.00
N ASP A 6 6.18 9.97 -9.22
CA ASP A 6 6.85 10.07 -10.52
C ASP A 6 7.06 8.71 -11.20
N SER A 7 6.63 7.62 -10.56
CA SER A 7 6.69 6.28 -11.11
C SER A 7 5.58 6.05 -12.13
N MET A 8 5.87 5.30 -13.20
CA MET A 8 4.84 4.80 -14.14
C MET A 8 4.16 3.52 -13.64
N ILE A 9 4.63 2.96 -12.52
CA ILE A 9 4.11 1.71 -11.96
C ILE A 9 2.77 1.96 -11.28
N GLN A 10 1.75 1.16 -11.60
CA GLN A 10 0.47 1.19 -10.92
C GLN A 10 0.46 0.23 -9.72
N ARG A 11 -0.27 0.61 -8.67
CA ARG A 11 -0.41 -0.23 -7.48
C ARG A 11 -1.04 -1.58 -7.81
N GLU A 12 -2.11 -1.56 -8.58
CA GLU A 12 -2.86 -2.75 -8.95
C GLU A 12 -2.00 -3.79 -9.68
N ASP A 13 -1.01 -3.37 -10.48
CA ASP A 13 -0.08 -4.28 -11.16
C ASP A 13 0.80 -5.02 -10.14
N ILE A 14 1.33 -4.30 -9.14
CA ILE A 14 2.12 -4.91 -8.06
C ILE A 14 1.25 -5.88 -7.28
N LEU A 15 0.04 -5.46 -6.88
CA LEU A 15 -0.88 -6.29 -6.09
C LEU A 15 -1.23 -7.59 -6.80
N GLN A 16 -1.50 -7.54 -8.12
CA GLN A 16 -1.73 -8.74 -8.93
C GLN A 16 -0.52 -9.67 -8.96
N GLN A 17 0.70 -9.14 -9.00
CA GLN A 17 1.91 -9.97 -8.95
C GLN A 17 2.07 -10.63 -7.58
N LEU A 18 1.76 -9.92 -6.49
CA LEU A 18 1.77 -10.48 -5.14
C LEU A 18 0.73 -11.62 -5.01
N ASP A 19 -0.49 -11.41 -5.50
CA ASP A 19 -1.55 -12.42 -5.50
C ASP A 19 -1.13 -13.69 -6.26
N LYS A 20 -0.54 -13.54 -7.45
CA LYS A 20 -0.04 -14.67 -8.26
C LYS A 20 1.04 -15.48 -7.54
N ASN A 21 1.81 -14.86 -6.65
CA ASN A 21 2.88 -15.49 -5.89
C ASN A 21 2.45 -15.86 -4.46
N ASN A 22 1.15 -15.79 -4.14
CA ASN A 22 0.59 -16.07 -2.81
C ASN A 22 1.21 -15.23 -1.69
N ILE A 23 1.57 -13.97 -1.99
CA ILE A 23 2.06 -13.02 -1.00
C ILE A 23 0.88 -12.16 -0.55
N GLU A 24 0.45 -12.37 0.70
CA GLU A 24 -0.62 -11.56 1.27
C GLU A 24 -0.19 -10.11 1.49
N TYR A 25 -1.10 -9.19 1.17
CA TYR A 25 -0.92 -7.77 1.37
C TYR A 25 -2.19 -7.12 1.91
N ARG A 26 -2.03 -5.91 2.45
CA ARG A 26 -3.14 -5.09 2.95
C ARG A 26 -2.91 -3.60 2.64
N PRO A 27 -3.98 -2.80 2.49
CA PRO A 27 -3.87 -1.34 2.49
C PRO A 27 -3.22 -0.82 3.79
N ILE A 28 -2.53 0.32 3.75
CA ILE A 28 -1.85 0.85 4.94
C ILE A 28 -2.87 1.41 5.94
N VAL A 29 -3.21 0.61 6.96
CA VAL A 29 -4.11 0.96 8.06
C VAL A 29 -5.42 1.54 7.52
N ALA A 30 -5.80 2.76 7.87
CA ALA A 30 -7.00 3.43 7.36
C ALA A 30 -6.76 4.17 6.03
N GLY A 31 -5.50 4.23 5.57
CA GLY A 31 -5.08 5.14 4.51
C GLY A 31 -5.46 6.58 4.84
N ASP A 32 -6.10 7.26 3.90
CA ASP A 32 -6.82 8.51 4.14
C ASP A 32 -8.16 8.25 4.84
N PHE A 33 -8.16 8.38 6.18
CA PHE A 33 -9.37 8.21 6.99
C PHE A 33 -10.48 9.19 6.61
N THR A 34 -10.15 10.31 5.92
CA THR A 34 -11.16 11.28 5.48
C THR A 34 -12.15 10.75 4.45
N GLN A 35 -11.85 9.61 3.85
CA GLN A 35 -12.70 8.96 2.85
C GLN A 35 -13.68 7.95 3.46
N ASN A 36 -13.68 7.78 4.78
CA ASN A 36 -14.58 6.84 5.45
C ASN A 36 -15.96 7.46 5.70
N GLU A 37 -17.03 6.73 5.40
CA GLU A 37 -18.43 7.17 5.60
C GLU A 37 -18.73 7.57 7.06
N VAL A 38 -18.01 6.99 8.02
CA VAL A 38 -18.19 7.27 9.45
C VAL A 38 -17.96 8.74 9.81
N LEU A 39 -17.18 9.48 9.01
CA LEU A 39 -16.93 10.90 9.26
C LEU A 39 -18.17 11.77 9.10
N SER A 40 -19.20 11.29 8.39
CA SER A 40 -20.49 11.99 8.33
C SER A 40 -21.15 12.16 9.71
N TYR A 41 -20.72 11.40 10.72
CA TYR A 41 -21.22 11.48 12.10
C TYR A 41 -20.36 12.37 13.02
N PHE A 42 -19.27 12.97 12.52
CA PHE A 42 -18.36 13.79 13.31
C PHE A 42 -18.47 15.27 12.93
N ASP A 43 -18.34 16.14 13.92
CA ASP A 43 -18.04 17.56 13.71
C ASP A 43 -16.51 17.70 13.58
N TYR A 44 -16.00 17.90 12.36
CA TYR A 44 -14.57 17.92 12.07
C TYR A 44 -14.21 18.97 11.02
N GLU A 45 -12.95 19.38 11.02
CA GLU A 45 -12.37 20.27 10.02
C GLU A 45 -11.06 19.68 9.46
N ILE A 46 -10.79 19.91 8.18
CA ILE A 46 -9.51 19.54 7.55
C ILE A 46 -8.67 20.82 7.39
N HIS A 47 -7.51 20.85 8.04
CA HIS A 47 -6.55 21.93 7.83
C HIS A 47 -5.75 21.73 6.54
N GLY A 48 -5.87 22.67 5.60
CA GLY A 48 -5.11 22.66 4.35
C GLY A 48 -5.50 21.49 3.43
N SER A 49 -4.50 20.76 2.92
CA SER A 49 -4.72 19.65 1.99
C SER A 49 -4.00 18.38 2.42
N LEU A 50 -4.73 17.27 2.47
CA LEU A 50 -4.19 15.95 2.86
C LEU A 50 -3.53 15.21 1.67
N LYS A 51 -2.68 15.89 0.90
CA LYS A 51 -2.07 15.35 -0.33
C LYS A 51 -1.34 14.02 -0.11
N ASN A 52 -0.55 13.95 0.96
CA ASN A 52 0.22 12.74 1.28
C ASN A 52 -0.68 11.59 1.75
N ALA A 53 -1.74 11.87 2.50
CA ALA A 53 -2.68 10.85 2.95
C ALA A 53 -3.44 10.26 1.76
N LYS A 54 -3.92 11.12 0.84
CA LYS A 54 -4.57 10.69 -0.41
C LYS A 54 -3.63 9.85 -1.28
N HIS A 55 -2.37 10.28 -1.41
CA HIS A 55 -1.36 9.52 -2.14
C HIS A 55 -1.11 8.14 -1.50
N LEU A 56 -0.96 8.10 -0.18
CA LEU A 56 -0.78 6.87 0.57
C LEU A 56 -1.99 5.93 0.48
N HIS A 57 -3.21 6.45 0.49
CA HIS A 57 -4.44 5.65 0.37
C HIS A 57 -4.50 4.91 -0.98
N ASN A 58 -4.12 5.59 -2.06
CA ASN A 58 -4.21 5.06 -3.42
C ASN A 58 -2.96 4.28 -3.85
N ASN A 59 -1.79 4.59 -3.32
CA ASN A 59 -0.51 4.04 -3.78
C ASN A 59 0.25 3.25 -2.71
N GLY A 60 -0.33 3.13 -1.50
CA GLY A 60 0.26 2.45 -0.37
C GLY A 60 -0.35 1.07 -0.12
N PHE A 61 0.51 0.14 0.26
CA PHE A 61 0.15 -1.18 0.78
C PHE A 61 1.26 -1.70 1.71
N PHE A 62 1.00 -2.72 2.50
CA PHE A 62 1.99 -3.39 3.34
C PHE A 62 1.87 -4.91 3.27
N VAL A 63 2.97 -5.57 3.61
CA VAL A 63 3.08 -7.04 3.75
C VAL A 63 3.37 -7.39 5.20
N GLY A 64 3.05 -8.61 5.60
CA GLY A 64 3.28 -9.09 6.95
C GLY A 64 4.75 -9.08 7.35
N ASN A 65 5.00 -8.90 8.65
CA ASN A 65 6.28 -9.19 9.29
C ASN A 65 6.03 -10.17 10.44
N HIS A 66 7.00 -11.05 10.72
CA HIS A 66 6.86 -12.09 11.72
C HIS A 66 8.08 -12.13 12.65
N GLN A 67 7.88 -12.67 13.85
CA GLN A 67 8.93 -12.88 14.84
C GLN A 67 9.88 -14.03 14.49
N VAL A 68 9.57 -14.81 13.46
CA VAL A 68 10.41 -15.90 12.93
C VAL A 68 11.28 -15.39 11.78
N ASP A 69 12.28 -16.18 11.39
CA ASP A 69 13.05 -15.86 10.18
C ASP A 69 12.16 -15.92 8.94
N ILE A 70 12.12 -14.82 8.20
CA ILE A 70 11.36 -14.64 6.96
C ILE A 70 12.26 -14.21 5.79
N THR A 71 13.58 -14.43 5.90
CA THR A 71 14.58 -14.01 4.90
C THR A 71 14.22 -14.49 3.50
N ASP A 72 13.82 -15.77 3.35
CA ASP A 72 13.41 -16.33 2.07
C ASP A 72 12.15 -15.66 1.50
N SER A 73 11.17 -15.35 2.35
CA SER A 73 9.96 -14.61 1.96
C SER A 73 10.27 -13.19 1.51
N LEU A 74 11.23 -12.52 2.16
CA LEU A 74 11.70 -11.20 1.76
C LEU A 74 12.46 -11.24 0.43
N HIS A 75 13.25 -12.28 0.18
CA HIS A 75 13.90 -12.50 -1.12
C HIS A 75 12.87 -12.74 -2.23
N LEU A 76 11.86 -13.56 -1.98
CA LEU A 76 10.75 -13.76 -2.92
C LEU A 76 10.01 -12.45 -3.20
N LEU A 77 9.65 -11.69 -2.15
CA LEU A 77 9.00 -10.39 -2.30
C LEU A 77 9.81 -9.45 -3.18
N LYS A 78 11.12 -9.37 -2.95
CA LYS A 78 12.03 -8.54 -3.75
C LYS A 78 12.06 -8.99 -5.21
N ALA A 79 12.17 -10.29 -5.48
CA ALA A 79 12.17 -10.83 -6.83
C ALA A 79 10.86 -10.55 -7.58
N VAL A 80 9.71 -10.68 -6.91
CA VAL A 80 8.39 -10.41 -7.50
C VAL A 80 8.21 -8.94 -7.85
N ILE A 81 8.64 -8.03 -6.95
CA ILE A 81 8.51 -6.59 -7.18
C ILE A 81 9.49 -6.09 -8.25
N ASP A 82 10.71 -6.63 -8.30
CA ASP A 82 11.71 -6.23 -9.31
C ASP A 82 11.40 -6.80 -10.69
N GLY A 83 10.90 -8.04 -10.75
CA GLY A 83 10.54 -8.71 -12.00
C GLY A 83 9.28 -8.17 -12.68
N GLY A 84 8.53 -7.29 -12.00
CA GLY A 84 7.33 -6.62 -12.53
C GLY A 84 7.61 -5.26 -13.20
N GLY A 85 8.85 -4.76 -13.17
CA GLY A 85 9.26 -3.52 -13.82
C GLY A 85 9.77 -3.76 -15.24
N GLY A 86 8.85 -4.00 -16.18
CA GLY A 86 9.09 -3.91 -17.63
C GLY A 86 8.62 -2.57 -18.18
#